data_AF-A0A5A8C1A2-F1
#
_entry.id   AF-A0A5A8C1A2-F1
#
_cell.length_a   1.000
_cell.length_b   1.000
_cell.length_c   1.000
_cell.angle_alpha   90.00
_cell.angle_beta   90.00
_cell.angle_gamma   90.00
#
_symmetry.space_group_name_H-M   'P 1'
#
loop_
_entity.id
_entity.type
_entity.pdbx_description
1 polymer ?
#
loop_
_entity_poly.entity_id
_entity_poly.type
_entity_poly.pdbx_seq_one_letter_code
_entity_poly.pdbx_strand_id
1 'polypeptide(L)'
;MAAATSGTGFDRAGALRRQANEPKQWSKPAFASATGGCTVELGTNAAGEPDVLQPTLLVPGAETYSIGGDVRPSPWAGRSFRVKVQLHESYPFKGPETGDIVFVDVPFHPNVMPDGSLCCDGLDWKPVKGLKHIAQFVQEALSQPSKDHFINADAGKLLGEDLAAFETKARTGDKRA
;
A
#
# COMPACT_ATOMS: atom_id res chain seq x y z
N MET A 1 34.77 16.55 33.35
CA MET A 1 33.84 15.58 32.74
C MET A 1 32.92 16.33 31.80
N ALA A 2 33.14 16.21 30.48
CA ALA A 2 32.19 16.72 29.48
C ALA A 2 31.27 15.56 29.10
N ALA A 3 29.98 15.67 29.44
CA ALA A 3 28.98 14.73 28.98
C ALA A 3 28.68 15.00 27.51
N ALA A 4 29.07 14.07 26.63
CA ALA A 4 28.63 14.05 25.25
C ALA A 4 27.14 13.70 25.23
N THR A 5 26.30 14.66 24.88
CA THR A 5 24.91 14.41 24.50
C THR A 5 24.92 13.67 23.16
N SER A 6 24.61 12.37 23.19
CA SER A 6 24.40 11.55 21.99
C SER A 6 23.09 11.96 21.31
N GLY A 7 23.14 13.07 20.57
CA GLY A 7 22.08 13.48 19.67
C GLY A 7 21.97 12.50 18.51
N THR A 8 21.12 11.49 18.64
CA THR A 8 20.57 10.78 17.47
C THR A 8 19.50 11.68 16.84
N GLY A 9 19.94 12.82 16.31
CA GLY A 9 19.08 13.71 15.55
C GLY A 9 18.65 13.01 14.27
N PHE A 10 17.35 12.91 14.04
CA PHE A 10 16.79 12.43 12.78
C PHE A 10 17.37 13.28 11.62
N ASP A 11 18.10 12.65 10.70
CA ASP A 11 18.76 13.32 9.56
C ASP A 11 17.73 13.79 8.52
N ARG A 12 17.18 14.99 8.77
CA ARG A 12 16.22 15.65 7.89
C ARG A 12 16.76 15.85 6.48
N ALA A 13 18.03 16.24 6.36
CA ALA A 13 18.67 16.48 5.06
C ALA A 13 18.88 15.18 4.27
N GLY A 14 19.25 14.08 4.95
CA GLY A 14 19.33 12.75 4.35
C GLY A 14 17.99 12.23 3.88
N ALA A 15 16.90 12.47 4.62
CA ALA A 15 15.54 12.12 4.18
C ALA A 15 15.15 12.84 2.87
N LEU A 16 15.37 14.16 2.78
CA LEU A 16 15.06 14.94 1.57
C LEU A 16 15.90 14.52 0.36
N ARG A 17 17.20 14.27 0.56
CA ARG A 17 18.08 13.78 -0.52
C ARG A 17 17.63 12.41 -1.04
N ARG A 18 17.14 11.54 -0.16
CA ARG A 18 16.56 10.25 -0.57
C ARG A 18 15.28 10.44 -1.36
N GLN A 19 14.33 11.25 -0.86
CA GLN A 19 13.10 11.58 -1.55
C GLN A 19 13.37 12.09 -2.98
N ALA A 20 14.29 13.04 -3.15
CA ALA A 20 14.63 13.59 -4.47
C ALA A 20 15.18 12.55 -5.47
N ASN A 21 15.74 11.45 -4.98
CA ASN A 21 16.26 10.35 -5.80
C ASN A 21 15.36 9.11 -5.82
N GLU A 22 14.30 9.12 -5.02
CA GLU A 22 13.42 7.97 -4.83
C GLU A 22 12.69 7.58 -6.12
N PRO A 23 12.11 8.53 -6.90
CA PRO A 23 11.42 8.19 -8.15
C PRO A 23 12.31 7.47 -9.17
N LYS A 24 13.62 7.74 -9.15
CA LYS A 24 14.60 7.07 -10.01
C LYS A 24 14.75 5.58 -9.71
N GLN A 25 14.25 5.10 -8.56
CA GLN A 25 14.28 3.70 -8.17
C GLN A 25 13.00 2.96 -8.59
N TRP A 26 11.88 3.66 -8.79
CA TRP A 26 10.56 3.06 -8.98
C TRP A 26 10.45 2.22 -10.26
N SER A 27 11.18 2.59 -11.31
CA SER A 27 11.21 1.84 -12.58
C SER A 27 12.21 0.68 -12.58
N LYS A 28 13.02 0.51 -11.53
CA LYS A 28 14.05 -0.53 -11.50
C LYS A 28 13.41 -1.90 -11.17
N PRO A 29 13.92 -3.00 -11.76
CA PRO A 29 13.44 -4.35 -11.43
C PRO A 29 13.49 -4.67 -9.93
N ALA A 30 14.50 -4.13 -9.23
CA ALA A 30 14.65 -4.30 -7.79
C ALA A 30 13.49 -3.73 -6.97
N PHE A 31 12.76 -2.72 -7.48
CA PHE A 31 11.54 -2.22 -6.84
C PHE A 31 10.48 -3.31 -6.88
N ALA A 32 10.12 -3.78 -8.07
CA ALA A 32 9.11 -4.81 -8.26
C ALA A 32 9.41 -6.08 -7.47
N SER A 33 10.66 -6.56 -7.51
CA SER A 33 11.05 -7.74 -6.72
C SER A 33 10.90 -7.55 -5.21
N ALA A 34 11.14 -6.34 -4.69
CA ALA A 34 11.01 -6.04 -3.26
C ALA A 34 9.56 -5.78 -2.81
N THR A 35 8.64 -5.60 -3.75
CA THR A 35 7.24 -5.20 -3.50
C THR A 35 6.26 -6.22 -4.06
N GLY A 36 6.59 -7.51 -4.05
CA GLY A 36 5.67 -8.57 -4.51
C GLY A 36 5.24 -8.43 -5.98
N GLY A 37 6.07 -7.79 -6.82
CA GLY A 37 5.78 -7.54 -8.23
C GLY A 37 5.12 -6.20 -8.53
N CYS A 38 4.89 -5.32 -7.54
CA CYS A 38 4.32 -4.00 -7.83
C CYS A 38 5.17 -3.18 -8.80
N THR A 39 4.51 -2.48 -9.73
CA THR A 39 5.15 -1.51 -10.62
C THR A 39 4.50 -0.13 -10.45
N VAL A 40 5.15 0.90 -10.97
CA VAL A 40 4.70 2.30 -10.80
C VAL A 40 4.44 2.92 -12.16
N GLU A 41 3.23 3.46 -12.33
CA GLU A 41 2.84 4.33 -13.43
C GLU A 41 2.78 5.78 -12.93
N LEU A 42 3.31 6.71 -13.74
CA LEU A 42 3.23 8.13 -13.47
C LEU A 42 2.38 8.81 -14.55
N GLY A 43 1.43 9.62 -14.12
CA GLY A 43 0.77 10.60 -14.98
C GLY A 43 1.68 11.80 -15.23
N THR A 44 1.10 12.85 -15.81
CA THR A 44 1.76 14.15 -15.97
C THR A 44 1.11 15.20 -15.09
N ASN A 45 1.90 16.03 -14.42
CA ASN A 45 1.43 17.17 -13.66
C ASN A 45 1.02 18.34 -14.58
N ALA A 46 0.56 19.45 -14.00
CA ALA A 46 0.16 20.65 -14.74
C ALA A 46 1.31 21.28 -15.58
N ALA A 47 2.57 20.98 -15.26
CA ALA A 47 3.75 21.43 -16.03
C ALA A 47 4.12 20.45 -17.16
N GLY A 48 3.40 19.34 -17.34
CA GLY A 48 3.71 18.31 -18.33
C GLY A 48 4.85 17.38 -17.92
N GLU A 49 5.30 17.45 -16.67
CA GLU A 49 6.36 16.60 -16.11
C GLU A 49 5.75 15.36 -15.43
N PRO A 50 6.50 14.25 -15.26
CA PRO A 50 6.01 13.10 -14.52
C PRO A 50 5.53 13.48 -13.12
N ASP A 51 4.28 13.14 -12.79
CA ASP A 51 3.68 13.46 -11.49
C ASP A 51 4.13 12.45 -10.42
N VAL A 52 5.28 12.74 -9.82
CA VAL A 52 5.86 11.93 -8.75
C VAL A 52 5.13 12.08 -7.41
N LEU A 53 4.20 13.04 -7.28
CA LEU A 53 3.41 13.22 -6.06
C LEU A 53 2.10 12.41 -6.09
N GLN A 54 1.66 11.99 -7.27
CA GLN A 54 0.48 11.15 -7.45
C GLN A 54 0.78 9.85 -8.23
N PRO A 55 1.75 9.01 -7.78
CA PRO A 55 2.03 7.76 -8.45
C PRO A 55 0.84 6.80 -8.39
N THR A 56 0.67 6.01 -9.45
CA THR A 56 -0.25 4.86 -9.46
C THR A 56 0.56 3.58 -9.37
N LEU A 57 0.29 2.77 -8.35
CA LEU A 57 0.85 1.44 -8.22
C LEU A 57 0.00 0.45 -9.02
N LEU A 58 0.63 -0.39 -9.82
CA LEU A 58 0.02 -1.62 -10.32
C LEU A 58 0.41 -2.76 -9.39
N VAL A 59 -0.57 -3.27 -8.66
CA VAL A 59 -0.37 -4.24 -7.59
C VAL A 59 -0.92 -5.58 -8.05
N PRO A 60 -0.07 -6.58 -8.37
CA PRO A 60 -0.58 -7.92 -8.67
C PRO A 60 -1.26 -8.50 -7.44
N GLY A 61 -2.38 -9.19 -7.62
CA GLY A 61 -2.97 -9.96 -6.52
C GLY A 61 -2.02 -11.08 -6.12
N ALA A 62 -1.78 -11.23 -4.82
CA ALA A 62 -0.97 -12.32 -4.30
C ALA A 62 -1.57 -13.67 -4.71
N GLU A 63 -0.73 -14.67 -4.97
CA GLU A 63 -1.17 -16.03 -5.34
C GLU A 63 -1.79 -16.76 -4.14
N THR A 64 -1.31 -16.46 -2.94
CA THR A 64 -1.81 -16.99 -1.68
C THR A 64 -2.10 -15.86 -0.70
N TYR A 65 -2.99 -16.13 0.25
CA TYR A 65 -3.21 -15.27 1.40
C TYR A 65 -3.21 -16.10 2.68
N SER A 66 -2.81 -15.49 3.79
CA SER A 66 -2.73 -16.12 5.11
C SER A 66 -3.79 -15.54 6.02
N ILE A 67 -4.53 -16.41 6.71
CA ILE A 67 -5.52 -15.99 7.68
C ILE A 67 -5.45 -16.83 8.94
N GLY A 68 -5.06 -16.20 10.05
CA GLY A 68 -4.84 -16.93 11.32
C GLY A 68 -3.77 -18.02 11.21
N GLY A 69 -2.81 -17.87 10.29
CA GLY A 69 -1.77 -18.87 10.01
C GLY A 69 -2.14 -19.93 8.98
N ASP A 70 -3.39 -19.98 8.52
CA ASP A 70 -3.82 -20.85 7.42
C ASP A 70 -3.51 -20.20 6.08
N VAL A 71 -2.68 -20.85 5.26
CA VAL A 71 -2.27 -20.36 3.94
C VAL A 71 -3.15 -20.99 2.86
N ARG A 72 -3.79 -20.15 2.06
CA ARG A 72 -4.85 -20.54 1.13
C ARG A 72 -4.66 -19.88 -0.24
N PRO A 73 -5.23 -20.42 -1.32
CA PRO A 73 -5.29 -19.72 -2.60
C PRO A 73 -6.00 -18.38 -2.43
N SER A 74 -5.34 -17.32 -2.87
CA SER A 74 -5.87 -15.97 -2.75
C SER A 74 -7.07 -15.79 -3.68
N PRO A 75 -8.17 -15.16 -3.21
CA PRO A 75 -9.28 -14.81 -4.08
C PRO A 75 -8.90 -13.72 -5.10
N TRP A 76 -7.74 -13.09 -4.93
CA TRP A 76 -7.22 -12.05 -5.80
C TRP A 76 -6.14 -12.54 -6.77
N ALA A 77 -5.73 -13.81 -6.70
CA ALA A 77 -4.72 -14.40 -7.59
C ALA A 77 -5.06 -14.17 -9.08
N GLY A 78 -4.04 -13.86 -9.88
CA GLY A 78 -4.19 -13.54 -11.30
C GLY A 78 -4.87 -12.19 -11.63
N ARG A 79 -5.27 -11.39 -10.62
CA ARG A 79 -5.73 -10.00 -10.84
C ARG A 79 -4.57 -9.02 -10.73
N SER A 80 -4.78 -7.80 -11.22
CA SER A 80 -3.92 -6.65 -10.92
C SER A 80 -4.82 -5.47 -10.53
N PHE A 81 -4.43 -4.73 -9.50
CA PHE A 81 -5.16 -3.59 -8.99
C PHE A 81 -4.39 -2.31 -9.27
N ARG A 82 -5.09 -1.28 -9.78
CA ARG A 82 -4.54 0.07 -9.82
C ARG A 82 -4.80 0.76 -8.48
N VAL A 83 -3.74 1.24 -7.84
CA VAL A 83 -3.81 1.92 -6.55
C VAL A 83 -3.18 3.29 -6.66
N LYS A 84 -3.99 4.34 -6.52
CA LYS A 84 -3.50 5.71 -6.50
C LYS A 84 -2.91 6.02 -5.13
N VAL A 85 -1.78 6.71 -5.12
CA VAL A 85 -1.11 7.18 -3.90
C VAL A 85 -0.97 8.69 -3.97
N GLN A 86 -1.42 9.40 -2.94
CA GLN A 86 -1.20 10.83 -2.77
C GLN A 86 -0.01 11.05 -1.82
N LEU A 87 1.03 11.72 -2.30
CA LEU A 87 2.16 12.17 -1.49
C LEU A 87 2.03 13.67 -1.28
N HIS A 88 1.71 14.07 -0.04
CA HIS A 88 1.54 15.48 0.34
C HIS A 88 2.87 16.22 0.49
N GLU A 89 2.83 17.54 0.58
CA GLU A 89 4.01 18.40 0.78
C GLU A 89 4.84 18.04 2.02
N SER A 90 4.20 17.44 3.05
CA SER A 90 4.88 16.97 4.25
C SER A 90 5.65 15.66 4.05
N TYR A 91 5.53 14.99 2.91
CA TYR A 91 6.29 13.80 2.57
C TYR A 91 7.78 14.14 2.42
N PRO A 92 8.70 13.31 2.95
CA PRO A 92 8.47 12.00 3.57
C PRO A 92 8.33 12.06 5.10
N PHE A 93 8.32 13.25 5.71
CA PHE A 93 8.31 13.38 7.17
C PHE A 93 7.02 12.88 7.80
N LYS A 94 5.90 13.07 7.09
CA LYS A 94 4.64 12.37 7.37
C LYS A 94 4.40 11.32 6.28
N GLY A 95 3.91 10.16 6.72
CA GLY A 95 3.47 9.10 5.80
C GLY A 95 2.09 9.41 5.24
N PRO A 96 1.60 8.57 4.32
CA PRO A 96 0.22 8.66 3.84
C PRO A 96 -0.76 8.31 4.97
N GLU A 97 -1.90 8.97 4.97
CA GLU A 97 -3.02 8.69 5.86
C GLU A 97 -4.09 7.84 5.14
N THR A 98 -5.09 7.37 5.88
CA THR A 98 -6.25 6.70 5.26
C THR A 98 -6.93 7.69 4.31
N GLY A 99 -7.10 7.29 3.05
CA GLY A 99 -7.60 8.16 1.96
C GLY A 99 -6.52 8.63 0.99
N ASP A 100 -5.25 8.54 1.36
CA ASP A 100 -4.13 8.82 0.43
C ASP A 100 -3.77 7.60 -0.43
N ILE A 101 -4.11 6.39 0.01
CA ILE A 101 -3.92 5.14 -0.73
C ILE A 101 -5.30 4.62 -1.12
N VAL A 102 -5.61 4.67 -2.42
CA VAL A 102 -6.96 4.41 -2.94
C VAL A 102 -6.91 3.39 -4.07
N PHE A 103 -7.58 2.25 -3.87
CA PHE A 103 -7.84 1.29 -4.93
C PHE A 103 -8.83 1.87 -5.94
N VAL A 104 -8.43 1.93 -7.21
CA VAL A 104 -9.34 2.29 -8.32
C VAL A 104 -10.28 1.11 -8.58
N ASP A 105 -9.70 -0.08 -8.69
CA ASP A 105 -10.44 -1.34 -8.79
C ASP A 105 -10.71 -1.85 -7.38
N VAL A 106 -11.81 -1.42 -6.77
CA VAL A 106 -12.06 -1.64 -5.33
C VAL A 106 -12.22 -3.13 -5.01
N PRO A 107 -11.28 -3.78 -4.28
CA PRO A 107 -11.44 -5.15 -3.86
C PRO A 107 -12.47 -5.24 -2.73
N PHE A 108 -13.23 -6.34 -2.68
CA PHE A 108 -13.97 -6.67 -1.46
C PHE A 108 -12.96 -7.15 -0.40
N HIS A 109 -12.63 -6.28 0.55
CA HIS A 109 -11.53 -6.46 1.50
C HIS A 109 -11.85 -5.80 2.86
N PRO A 110 -11.50 -6.41 4.01
CA PRO A 110 -11.82 -5.88 5.35
C PRO A 110 -11.24 -4.50 5.64
N ASN A 111 -10.05 -4.20 5.10
CA ASN A 111 -9.35 -2.93 5.33
C ASN A 111 -9.54 -1.91 4.19
N VAL A 112 -10.45 -2.14 3.23
CA VAL A 112 -10.71 -1.21 2.12
C VAL A 112 -12.16 -0.72 2.17
N MET A 113 -12.34 0.59 2.16
CA MET A 113 -13.64 1.25 2.14
C MET A 113 -14.35 1.08 0.78
N PRO A 114 -15.68 1.28 0.71
CA PRO A 114 -16.41 1.27 -0.56
C PRO A 114 -15.93 2.30 -1.61
N ASP A 115 -15.27 3.37 -1.17
CA ASP A 115 -14.65 4.38 -2.05
C ASP A 115 -13.23 4.01 -2.53
N GLY A 116 -12.71 2.88 -2.08
CA GLY A 116 -11.37 2.37 -2.41
C GLY A 116 -10.28 2.73 -1.39
N SER A 117 -10.57 3.56 -0.39
CA SER A 117 -9.57 3.97 0.60
C SER A 117 -9.08 2.79 1.44
N LEU A 118 -7.76 2.58 1.48
CA LEU A 118 -7.11 1.58 2.33
C LEU A 118 -6.86 2.14 3.74
N CYS A 119 -7.15 1.34 4.77
CA CYS A 119 -6.79 1.65 6.15
C CYS A 119 -5.27 1.71 6.32
N CYS A 120 -4.73 2.82 6.82
CA CYS A 120 -3.30 2.97 7.08
C CYS A 120 -2.88 2.70 8.54
N ASP A 121 -3.78 2.25 9.42
CA ASP A 121 -3.50 2.08 10.86
C ASP A 121 -2.35 1.08 11.15
N GLY A 122 -2.13 0.12 10.24
CA GLY A 122 -1.02 -0.84 10.31
C GLY A 122 0.30 -0.39 9.66
N LEU A 123 0.36 0.82 9.08
CA LEU A 123 1.54 1.28 8.33
C LEU A 123 2.61 1.84 9.28
N ASP A 124 3.68 1.07 9.53
CA ASP A 124 4.85 1.53 10.30
C ASP A 124 5.68 2.55 9.50
N TRP A 125 5.28 3.83 9.50
CA TRP A 125 5.96 4.83 8.69
C TRP A 125 7.28 5.33 9.31
N LYS A 126 8.32 5.37 8.47
CA LYS A 126 9.52 6.19 8.72
C LYS A 126 9.91 6.91 7.44
N PRO A 127 10.40 8.15 7.49
CA PRO A 127 10.69 8.94 6.28
C PRO A 127 11.69 8.32 5.30
N VAL A 128 12.47 7.34 5.75
CA VAL A 128 13.45 6.62 4.93
C VAL A 128 12.86 5.48 4.11
N LYS A 129 11.62 5.07 4.40
CA LYS A 129 10.99 3.87 3.84
C LYS A 129 10.39 4.10 2.44
N GLY A 130 9.78 5.27 2.23
CA GLY A 130 9.30 5.73 0.94
C GLY A 130 8.13 4.94 0.34
N LEU A 131 7.82 5.20 -0.94
CA LEU A 131 6.81 4.52 -1.75
C LEU A 131 7.00 3.01 -1.82
N LYS A 132 8.25 2.53 -1.77
CA LYS A 132 8.51 1.07 -1.72
C LYS A 132 7.79 0.41 -0.54
N HIS A 133 7.81 1.06 0.62
CA HIS A 133 7.13 0.52 1.80
C HIS A 133 5.61 0.64 1.70
N ILE A 134 5.11 1.71 1.08
CA ILE A 134 3.68 1.83 0.75
C ILE A 134 3.24 0.65 -0.14
N ALA A 135 4.00 0.36 -1.20
CA ALA A 135 3.71 -0.77 -2.09
C ALA A 135 3.78 -2.14 -1.38
N GLN A 136 4.74 -2.32 -0.46
CA GLN A 136 4.81 -3.52 0.39
C GLN A 136 3.59 -3.64 1.31
N PHE A 137 3.16 -2.53 1.93
CA PHE A 137 2.00 -2.51 2.80
C PHE A 137 0.71 -2.86 2.06
N VAL A 138 0.54 -2.37 0.82
CA VAL A 138 -0.63 -2.73 -0.02
C VAL A 138 -0.62 -4.23 -0.38
N GLN A 139 0.55 -4.79 -0.73
CA GLN A 139 0.70 -6.24 -0.94
C GLN A 139 0.42 -7.05 0.32
N GLU A 140 0.91 -6.58 1.46
CA GLU A 140 0.69 -7.21 2.75
C GLU A 140 -0.79 -7.21 3.11
N ALA A 141 -1.51 -6.10 2.89
CA ALA A 141 -2.95 -6.05 3.11
C ALA A 141 -3.69 -7.13 2.32
N LEU A 142 -3.38 -7.29 1.02
CA LEU A 142 -4.00 -8.32 0.18
C LEU A 142 -3.58 -9.75 0.57
N SER A 143 -2.34 -9.97 1.03
CA SER A 143 -1.86 -11.31 1.38
C SER A 143 -2.14 -11.70 2.83
N GLN A 144 -2.43 -10.75 3.71
CA GLN A 144 -2.64 -10.94 5.14
C GLN A 144 -3.76 -10.02 5.65
N PRO A 145 -5.02 -10.25 5.23
CA PRO A 145 -6.15 -9.41 5.62
C PRO A 145 -6.32 -9.43 7.16
N SER A 146 -6.34 -8.24 7.78
CA SER A 146 -6.48 -8.12 9.23
C SER A 146 -7.92 -8.32 9.68
N LYS A 147 -8.10 -9.14 10.72
CA LYS A 147 -9.40 -9.39 11.39
C LYS A 147 -9.71 -8.39 12.51
N ASP A 148 -8.69 -7.70 13.02
CA ASP A 148 -8.82 -6.94 14.28
C ASP A 148 -9.18 -5.46 14.04
N HIS A 149 -8.84 -4.94 12.85
CA HIS A 149 -8.99 -3.53 12.51
C HIS A 149 -9.62 -3.34 11.12
N PHE A 150 -10.79 -3.95 10.90
CA PHE A 150 -11.55 -3.80 9.66
C PHE A 150 -12.37 -2.51 9.65
N ILE A 151 -12.36 -1.84 8.50
CA ILE A 151 -13.18 -0.65 8.24
C ILE A 151 -14.38 -0.98 7.33
N ASN A 152 -14.33 -2.14 6.66
CA ASN A 152 -15.43 -2.73 5.93
C ASN A 152 -16.07 -3.84 6.77
N ALA A 153 -17.17 -3.51 7.44
CA ALA A 153 -17.86 -4.42 8.36
C ALA A 153 -18.36 -5.70 7.67
N ASP A 154 -18.86 -5.59 6.43
CA ASP A 154 -19.35 -6.75 5.67
C ASP A 154 -18.22 -7.74 5.37
N ALA A 155 -17.08 -7.21 4.90
CA ALA A 155 -15.91 -8.03 4.59
C ALA A 155 -15.32 -8.64 5.86
N GLY A 156 -15.16 -7.85 6.93
CA GLY A 156 -14.67 -8.34 8.23
C GLY A 156 -15.56 -9.43 8.83
N LYS A 157 -16.88 -9.25 8.77
CA LYS A 157 -17.85 -10.25 9.24
C LYS A 157 -17.73 -11.55 8.48
N LEU A 158 -17.78 -11.51 7.14
CA LEU A 158 -17.64 -12.74 6.34
C LEU A 158 -16.27 -13.39 6.56
N LEU A 159 -15.20 -12.62 6.67
CA LEU A 159 -13.86 -13.13 6.94
C LEU A 159 -13.78 -13.91 8.27
N GLY A 160 -14.55 -13.48 9.27
CA GLY A 160 -14.60 -14.12 10.60
C GLY A 160 -15.60 -15.28 10.70
N GLU A 161 -16.75 -15.19 10.03
CA GLU A 161 -17.90 -16.10 10.22
C GLU A 161 -18.12 -17.07 9.06
N ASP A 162 -17.84 -16.67 7.83
CA ASP A 162 -18.08 -17.46 6.60
C ASP A 162 -17.00 -17.18 5.55
N LEU A 163 -15.86 -17.83 5.74
CA LEU A 163 -14.69 -17.65 4.89
C LEU A 163 -14.97 -18.02 3.42
N ALA A 164 -15.84 -19.00 3.17
CA ALA A 164 -16.19 -19.41 1.81
C ALA A 164 -17.01 -18.32 1.08
N ALA A 165 -17.96 -17.70 1.78
CA ALA A 165 -18.69 -16.55 1.24
C ALA A 165 -17.78 -15.34 1.05
N PHE A 166 -16.87 -15.07 1.99
CA PHE A 166 -15.84 -14.03 1.83
C PHE A 166 -15.03 -14.25 0.55
N GLU A 167 -14.43 -15.44 0.40
CA GLU A 167 -13.58 -15.78 -0.74
C GLU A 167 -14.34 -15.72 -2.07
N THR A 168 -15.61 -16.13 -2.09
CA THR A 168 -16.48 -16.03 -3.28
C THR A 168 -16.69 -14.58 -3.67
N LYS A 169 -17.08 -13.73 -2.71
CA LYS A 169 -17.35 -12.31 -2.95
C LYS A 169 -16.08 -11.55 -3.35
N ALA A 170 -14.96 -11.84 -2.70
CA ALA A 170 -13.64 -11.29 -3.02
C ALA A 170 -13.19 -11.62 -4.45
N ARG A 171 -13.40 -12.86 -4.92
CA ARG A 171 -13.12 -13.27 -6.30
C ARG A 171 -13.93 -12.46 -7.33
N THR A 172 -15.22 -12.26 -7.04
CA THR A 172 -16.14 -11.57 -7.96
C THR A 172 -16.12 -10.05 -7.89
N GLY A 173 -15.41 -9.47 -6.91
CA GLY A 173 -15.50 -8.06 -6.53
C GLY A 173 -15.48 -7.06 -7.69
N ASP A 174 -16.09 -5.90 -7.43
CA ASP A 174 -16.46 -4.85 -8.40
C ASP A 174 -15.34 -4.57 -9.42
N LYS A 175 -15.54 -5.05 -10.65
CA LYS A 175 -14.64 -4.75 -11.78
C LYS A 175 -15.11 -3.43 -12.37
N ARG A 176 -14.74 -2.31 -11.77
CA ARG A 176 -14.97 -1.02 -12.43
C ARG A 176 -14.06 -0.98 -13.65
N ALA A 177 -14.69 -0.96 -14.83
CA ALA A 177 -14.05 -0.94 -16.14
C ALA A 177 -13.34 0.40 -16.41
#